data_AF-A0A0S8CLA2-F1
#
_entry.id   AF-A0A0S8CLA2-F1
#
_cell.length_a   1.000
_cell.length_b   1.000
_cell.length_c   1.000
_cell.angle_alpha   90.00
_cell.angle_beta   90.00
_cell.angle_gamma   90.00
#
_symmetry.space_group_name_H-M   'P 1'
#
loop_
_entity.id
_entity.type
_entity.pdbx_description
1 polymer ?
#
loop_
_entity_poly.entity_id
_entity_poly.type
_entity_poly.pdbx_seq_one_letter_code
_entity_poly.pdbx_strand_id
1 'polypeptide(L)'
;MFKIYIAHGNPLNHAIIFFINVLTTLRLLFQPSIQNLTKKLFMKCYNHSEREAVAICRACGKAVCQECGLETENGFACQQSCAKTLSGINEHYAEQAAHLRNIKRMNFLGSLFSIGMGLLFVYFSFMGSGVVYDLILLLGTGFTLYGFVAQLVNMIIFLKSKKIHRTDKQTYLPRAKILLAGDKNGKEHRQF
;
A
#
# COMPACT_ATOMS: atom_id res chain seq x y z
N MET A 1 34.07 -34.60 44.05
CA MET A 1 33.03 -35.06 43.10
C MET A 1 31.99 -33.96 42.94
N PHE A 2 32.08 -33.16 41.88
CA PHE A 2 31.05 -32.16 41.53
C PHE A 2 30.17 -32.74 40.42
N LYS A 3 28.91 -33.07 40.73
CA LYS A 3 27.90 -33.42 39.74
C LYS A 3 27.34 -32.12 39.14
N ILE A 4 27.72 -31.82 37.91
CA ILE A 4 27.13 -30.73 37.12
C ILE A 4 25.79 -31.24 36.60
N TYR A 5 24.70 -30.70 37.14
CA TYR A 5 23.34 -30.89 36.62
C TYR A 5 23.17 -30.06 35.35
N ILE A 6 23.35 -30.67 34.17
CA ILE A 6 22.92 -30.07 32.91
C ILE A 6 21.43 -30.37 32.77
N ALA A 7 20.59 -29.37 33.05
CA ALA A 7 19.17 -29.43 32.80
C ALA A 7 18.93 -29.59 31.30
N HIS A 8 18.43 -30.76 30.88
CA HIS A 8 17.93 -31.02 29.54
C HIS A 8 16.66 -30.20 29.29
N GLY A 9 16.84 -28.93 28.91
CA GLY A 9 15.78 -28.10 28.37
C GLY A 9 15.39 -28.59 26.98
N ASN A 10 14.10 -28.85 26.78
CA ASN A 10 13.57 -29.32 25.50
C ASN A 10 13.85 -28.26 24.41
N PRO A 11 14.62 -28.57 23.34
CA PRO A 11 15.09 -27.57 22.36
C PRO A 11 13.94 -26.85 21.64
N LEU A 12 12.75 -27.47 21.61
CA LEU A 12 11.52 -26.90 21.06
C LEU A 12 11.08 -25.60 21.78
N ASN A 13 11.27 -25.53 23.11
CA ASN A 13 10.82 -24.38 23.90
C ASN A 13 11.68 -23.13 23.64
N HIS A 14 12.98 -23.32 23.36
CA HIS A 14 13.88 -22.22 23.04
C HIS A 14 13.56 -21.59 21.68
N ALA A 15 13.17 -22.40 20.69
CA ALA A 15 12.75 -21.91 19.39
C ALA A 15 11.47 -21.06 19.46
N ILE A 16 10.48 -21.50 20.25
CA ILE A 16 9.21 -20.79 20.42
C ILE A 16 9.40 -19.42 21.08
N ILE A 17 10.21 -19.35 22.13
CA ILE A 17 10.50 -18.09 22.85
C ILE A 17 11.20 -17.08 21.92
N PHE A 18 12.13 -17.56 21.08
CA PHE A 18 12.83 -16.69 20.12
C PHE A 18 11.86 -16.08 19.10
N PHE A 19 10.94 -16.88 18.55
CA PHE A 19 9.94 -16.40 17.60
C PHE A 19 8.97 -15.37 18.20
N ILE A 20 8.51 -15.59 19.44
CA ILE A 20 7.62 -14.64 20.14
C ILE A 20 8.34 -13.30 20.37
N ASN A 21 9.61 -13.34 20.77
CA ASN A 21 10.39 -12.12 20.98
C ASN A 21 10.58 -11.33 19.68
N VAL A 22 10.95 -12.00 18.58
CA VAL A 22 11.12 -11.36 17.25
C VAL A 22 9.84 -10.70 16.75
N LEU A 23 8.70 -11.38 16.87
CA LEU A 23 7.40 -10.82 16.48
C LEU A 23 7.01 -9.61 17.33
N THR A 24 7.38 -9.61 18.61
CA THR A 24 7.10 -8.50 19.53
C THR A 24 7.95 -7.28 19.20
N THR A 25 9.24 -7.45 18.88
CA THR A 25 10.11 -6.34 18.43
C THR A 25 9.66 -5.76 17.10
N LEU A 26 9.23 -6.60 16.15
CA LEU A 26 8.67 -6.15 14.87
C LEU A 26 7.41 -5.29 15.05
N ARG A 27 6.56 -5.61 16.03
CA ARG A 27 5.35 -4.84 16.33
C ARG A 27 5.66 -3.45 16.89
N LEU A 28 6.72 -3.30 17.69
CA LEU A 28 7.15 -2.02 18.25
C LEU A 28 7.79 -1.11 17.20
N LEU A 29 8.48 -1.68 16.21
CA LEU A 29 9.02 -0.90 15.09
C LEU A 29 7.94 -0.40 14.12
N PHE A 30 6.71 -0.89 14.23
CA PHE A 30 5.62 -0.61 13.30
C PHE A 30 4.44 0.15 13.95
N GLN A 31 4.69 0.95 15.00
CA GLN A 31 3.71 1.93 15.48
C GLN A 31 3.82 3.22 14.65
N PRO A 32 2.89 3.51 13.71
CA PRO A 32 2.82 4.82 13.09
C PRO A 32 2.31 5.83 14.13
N SER A 33 3.18 6.73 14.57
CA SER A 33 2.83 7.88 15.41
C SER A 33 2.08 8.92 14.58
N ILE A 34 0.75 8.83 14.52
CA ILE A 34 -0.09 9.90 13.97
C ILE A 34 -0.95 10.43 15.12
N GLN A 35 -0.38 11.32 15.91
CA GLN A 35 -1.10 12.17 16.84
C GLN A 35 -0.68 13.59 16.54
N ASN A 36 -1.67 14.46 16.28
CA ASN A 36 -1.58 15.92 16.28
C ASN A 36 -1.20 16.62 14.96
N LEU A 37 -2.21 17.09 14.21
CA LEU A 37 -2.18 18.44 13.64
C LEU A 37 -3.57 18.93 13.15
N THR A 38 -4.59 18.96 14.01
CA THR A 38 -5.86 19.65 13.73
C THR A 38 -5.87 21.07 14.32
N LYS A 39 -4.78 21.83 14.12
CA LYS A 39 -4.85 23.29 14.29
C LYS A 39 -5.49 23.85 13.03
N LYS A 40 -6.78 24.20 13.10
CA LYS A 40 -7.52 24.88 12.04
C LYS A 40 -6.93 26.29 11.86
N LEU A 41 -5.80 26.37 11.16
CA LEU A 41 -5.26 27.63 10.65
C LEU A 41 -6.14 28.00 9.47
N PHE A 42 -6.89 29.10 9.60
CA PHE A 42 -7.55 29.72 8.46
C PHE A 42 -6.47 30.18 7.49
N MET A 43 -6.21 29.37 6.47
CA MET A 43 -5.27 29.71 5.42
C MET A 43 -5.94 30.76 4.53
N LYS A 44 -5.27 31.87 4.27
CA LYS A 44 -5.73 32.89 3.33
C LYS A 44 -5.33 32.50 1.90
N CYS A 45 -6.08 32.98 0.92
CA CYS A 45 -5.73 32.78 -0.49
C CYS A 45 -4.41 33.50 -0.80
N TYR A 46 -3.52 32.82 -1.51
CA TYR A 46 -2.24 33.38 -1.94
C TYR A 46 -2.41 34.63 -2.82
N ASN A 47 -3.47 34.67 -3.63
CA ASN A 47 -3.74 35.79 -4.54
C ASN A 47 -4.63 36.88 -3.93
N HIS A 48 -5.35 36.56 -2.86
CA HIS A 48 -6.29 37.46 -2.19
C HIS A 48 -6.17 37.29 -0.67
N SER A 49 -5.36 38.15 -0.02
CA SER A 49 -5.12 38.11 1.43
C SER A 49 -6.39 38.29 2.27
N GLU A 50 -7.36 39.02 1.75
CA GLU A 50 -8.67 39.26 2.37
C GLU A 50 -9.49 37.96 2.50
N ARG A 51 -9.34 37.05 1.52
CA ARG A 51 -10.24 35.89 1.34
C ARG A 51 -9.66 34.61 1.92
N GLU A 52 -10.55 33.76 2.44
CA GLU A 52 -10.17 32.44 2.92
C GLU A 52 -9.88 31.49 1.76
N ALA A 53 -8.85 30.68 1.92
CA ALA A 53 -8.55 29.61 1.00
C ALA A 53 -9.47 28.41 1.30
N VAL A 54 -10.10 27.91 0.24
CA VAL A 54 -10.99 26.75 0.30
C VAL A 54 -10.29 25.48 -0.18
N ALA A 55 -9.18 25.63 -0.91
CA ALA A 55 -8.42 24.53 -1.47
C ALA A 55 -6.92 24.85 -1.52
N ILE A 56 -6.10 23.82 -1.68
CA ILE A 56 -4.66 23.93 -1.93
C ILE A 56 -4.41 23.44 -3.36
N CYS A 57 -3.68 24.23 -4.14
CA CYS A 57 -3.26 23.85 -5.49
C CYS A 57 -2.37 22.61 -5.43
N ARG A 58 -2.77 21.52 -6.08
CA ARG A 58 -2.04 20.24 -6.02
C ARG A 58 -0.71 20.26 -6.79
N ALA A 59 -0.54 21.21 -7.71
CA ALA A 59 0.70 21.35 -8.48
C ALA A 59 1.78 22.14 -7.73
N CYS A 60 1.42 23.24 -7.07
CA CYS A 60 2.38 24.18 -6.48
C CYS A 60 2.27 24.33 -4.95
N GLY A 61 1.28 23.71 -4.31
CA GLY A 61 1.07 23.75 -2.86
C GLY A 61 0.50 25.06 -2.32
N LYS A 62 0.13 26.02 -3.17
CA LYS A 62 -0.42 27.32 -2.73
C LYS A 62 -1.90 27.23 -2.38
N ALA A 63 -2.31 27.88 -1.29
CA ALA A 63 -3.70 27.97 -0.89
C ALA A 63 -4.48 28.96 -1.79
N VAL A 64 -5.68 28.58 -2.25
CA VAL A 64 -6.51 29.35 -3.18
C VAL A 64 -7.97 29.46 -2.71
N CYS A 65 -8.58 30.62 -2.96
CA CYS A 65 -10.02 30.83 -2.79
C CYS A 65 -10.81 30.20 -3.94
N GLN A 66 -12.13 30.14 -3.80
CA GLN A 66 -13.04 29.51 -4.76
C GLN A 66 -12.98 30.15 -6.16
N GLU A 67 -12.69 31.45 -6.26
CA GLU A 67 -12.57 32.16 -7.54
C GLU A 67 -11.22 31.94 -8.23
N CYS A 68 -10.14 31.79 -7.46
CA CYS A 68 -8.80 31.53 -8.03
C CYS A 68 -8.57 30.05 -8.34
N GLY A 69 -9.37 29.15 -7.73
CA GLY A 69 -9.26 27.72 -7.95
C GLY A 69 -9.95 27.30 -9.24
N LEU A 70 -9.19 26.74 -10.17
CA LEU A 70 -9.74 25.94 -11.27
C LEU A 70 -9.90 24.50 -10.79
N GLU A 71 -11.12 23.96 -10.86
CA GLU A 71 -11.39 22.54 -10.60
C GLU A 71 -10.93 21.71 -11.80
N THR A 72 -10.12 20.69 -11.55
CA THR A 72 -9.64 19.72 -12.55
C THR A 72 -9.96 18.30 -12.07
N GLU A 73 -9.90 17.31 -12.96
CA GLU A 73 -10.14 15.89 -12.60
C GLU A 73 -9.27 15.40 -11.42
N ASN A 74 -8.07 15.98 -11.27
CA ASN A 74 -7.07 15.58 -10.28
C ASN A 74 -7.01 16.50 -9.04
N GLY A 75 -7.90 17.48 -8.93
CA GLY A 75 -7.99 18.41 -7.80
C GLY A 75 -8.04 19.88 -8.22
N PHE A 76 -7.69 20.79 -7.31
CA PHE A 76 -7.69 22.23 -7.58
C PHE A 76 -6.33 22.72 -8.11
N ALA A 77 -6.38 23.64 -9.07
CA ALA A 77 -5.23 24.33 -9.64
C ALA A 77 -5.38 25.85 -9.44
N CYS A 78 -4.31 26.56 -9.10
CA CYS A 78 -4.35 28.02 -8.93
C CYS A 78 -4.36 28.80 -10.26
N GLN A 79 -3.89 28.17 -11.34
CA GLN A 79 -3.70 28.77 -12.67
C GLN A 79 -3.77 27.67 -13.74
N GLN A 80 -3.98 28.07 -15.00
CA GLN A 80 -4.11 27.15 -16.13
C GLN A 80 -2.81 26.38 -16.44
N SER A 81 -1.64 26.96 -16.14
CA SER A 81 -0.34 26.27 -16.21
C SER A 81 -0.30 25.07 -15.24
N CYS A 82 -0.69 25.29 -13.99
CA CYS A 82 -0.80 24.24 -12.98
C CYS A 82 -1.85 23.18 -13.33
N ALA A 83 -2.95 23.57 -13.97
CA ALA A 83 -3.97 22.64 -14.45
C ALA A 83 -3.41 21.70 -15.54
N LYS A 84 -2.63 22.24 -16.49
CA LYS A 84 -1.95 21.42 -17.52
C LYS A 84 -0.94 20.44 -16.91
N THR A 85 -0.19 20.86 -15.89
CA THR A 85 0.71 19.96 -15.16
C THR A 85 -0.07 18.82 -14.49
N LEU A 86 -1.20 19.12 -13.85
CA LEU A 86 -2.03 18.11 -13.18
C LEU A 86 -2.65 17.11 -14.16
N SER A 87 -3.00 17.52 -15.38
CA SER A 87 -3.48 16.58 -16.41
C SER A 87 -2.39 15.63 -16.90
N GLY A 88 -1.13 16.06 -16.98
CA GLY A 88 -0.01 15.22 -17.43
C GLY A 88 0.46 14.19 -16.39
N ILE A 89 0.19 14.42 -15.11
CA ILE A 89 0.59 13.50 -14.02
C ILE A 89 -0.09 12.12 -14.13
N ASN A 90 -1.26 12.03 -14.77
CA ASN A 90 -1.96 10.75 -14.99
C ASN A 90 -1.13 9.75 -15.81
N GLU A 91 -0.36 10.25 -16.78
CA GLU A 91 0.47 9.42 -17.64
C GLU A 91 1.62 8.79 -16.84
N HIS A 92 2.27 9.57 -15.98
CA HIS A 92 3.32 9.07 -15.09
C HIS A 92 2.81 8.07 -14.05
N TYR A 93 1.59 8.25 -13.53
CA TYR A 93 1.01 7.24 -12.62
C TYR A 93 0.63 5.94 -13.35
N ALA A 94 0.19 6.02 -14.61
CA ALA A 94 -0.10 4.84 -15.40
C ALA A 94 1.16 3.99 -15.65
N GLU A 95 2.28 4.64 -15.94
CA GLU A 95 3.58 3.99 -16.12
C GLU A 95 4.10 3.38 -14.81
N GLN A 96 4.03 4.12 -13.69
CA GLN A 96 4.39 3.58 -12.37
C GLN A 96 3.52 2.39 -11.97
N ALA A 97 2.22 2.42 -12.30
CA ALA A 97 1.32 1.29 -12.06
C ALA A 97 1.72 0.04 -12.88
N ALA A 98 2.30 0.21 -14.07
CA ALA A 98 2.82 -0.89 -14.86
C ALA A 98 4.08 -1.51 -14.20
N HIS A 99 5.01 -0.68 -13.72
CA HIS A 99 6.19 -1.17 -13.00
C HIS A 99 5.83 -1.93 -11.70
N LEU A 100 4.85 -1.46 -10.95
CA LEU A 100 4.37 -2.14 -9.74
C LEU A 100 3.72 -3.50 -10.03
N ARG A 101 3.13 -3.71 -11.22
CA ARG A 101 2.59 -5.03 -11.61
C ARG A 101 3.71 -6.06 -11.76
N ASN A 102 4.87 -5.67 -12.28
CA ASN A 102 6.01 -6.57 -12.46
C ASN A 102 6.62 -6.99 -11.12
N ILE A 103 6.75 -6.07 -10.17
CA ILE A 103 7.25 -6.39 -8.81
C ILE A 103 6.32 -7.38 -8.10
N LYS A 104 5.00 -7.22 -8.24
CA LYS A 104 4.02 -8.16 -7.66
C LYS A 104 4.15 -9.57 -8.23
N ARG A 105 4.42 -9.69 -9.54
CA ARG A 105 4.62 -10.99 -10.20
C ARG A 105 5.87 -11.70 -9.69
N MET A 106 6.95 -10.96 -9.47
CA MET A 106 8.21 -11.50 -8.94
C MET A 106 8.05 -11.99 -7.49
N ASN A 107 7.33 -11.23 -6.65
CA ASN A 107 7.08 -11.65 -5.26
C ASN A 107 6.21 -12.91 -5.17
N PHE A 108 5.24 -13.08 -6.08
CA PHE A 108 4.44 -14.30 -6.16
C PHE A 108 5.28 -15.52 -6.57
N LEU A 109 6.18 -15.34 -7.54
CA LEU A 109 7.06 -16.41 -8.01
C LEU A 109 8.03 -16.89 -6.92
N GLY A 110 8.56 -15.95 -6.11
CA GLY A 110 9.42 -16.30 -4.97
C GLY A 110 8.71 -17.13 -3.91
N SER A 111 7.45 -16.81 -3.59
CA SER A 111 6.64 -17.58 -2.64
C SER A 111 6.39 -19.00 -3.16
N LEU A 112 6.06 -19.14 -4.44
CA LEU A 112 5.81 -20.44 -5.06
C LEU A 112 7.07 -21.32 -5.11
N PHE A 113 8.21 -20.71 -5.42
CA PHE A 113 9.51 -21.38 -5.39
C PHE A 113 9.85 -21.92 -4.00
N SER A 114 9.65 -21.13 -2.94
CA SER A 114 9.88 -21.56 -1.55
C SER A 114 8.98 -22.73 -1.14
N ILE A 115 7.70 -22.71 -1.53
CA ILE A 115 6.78 -23.82 -1.26
C ILE A 115 7.25 -25.08 -1.99
N GLY A 116 7.61 -24.96 -3.27
CA GLY A 116 8.10 -26.07 -4.08
C GLY A 116 9.36 -26.72 -3.50
N MET A 117 10.33 -25.91 -3.09
CA MET A 117 11.54 -26.41 -2.43
C MET A 117 11.25 -27.08 -1.08
N GLY A 118 10.34 -26.54 -0.27
CA GLY A 118 9.92 -27.15 0.99
C GLY A 118 9.26 -28.52 0.79
N LEU A 119 8.35 -28.63 -0.17
CA LEU A 119 7.69 -29.90 -0.52
C LEU A 119 8.68 -30.94 -1.04
N LEU A 120 9.69 -30.51 -1.81
CA LEU A 120 10.75 -31.38 -2.29
C LEU A 120 11.54 -31.99 -1.13
N PHE A 121 11.93 -31.19 -0.12
CA PHE A 121 12.63 -31.68 1.05
C PHE A 121 11.78 -32.61 1.91
N VAL A 122 10.49 -32.29 2.09
CA VAL A 122 9.55 -33.18 2.76
C VAL A 122 9.45 -34.52 2.02
N TYR A 123 9.37 -34.53 0.69
CA TYR A 123 9.35 -35.75 -0.11
C TYR A 123 10.62 -36.60 0.10
N PHE A 124 11.81 -35.99 0.00
CA PHE A 124 13.07 -36.71 0.23
C PHE A 124 13.21 -37.25 1.66
N SER A 125 12.64 -36.54 2.64
CA SER A 125 12.65 -37.00 4.02
C SER A 125 11.93 -38.34 4.21
N PHE A 126 10.87 -38.62 3.43
CA PHE A 126 10.13 -39.88 3.55
C PHE A 126 10.86 -41.08 2.94
N MET A 127 11.85 -40.85 2.07
CA MET A 127 12.60 -41.94 1.42
C MET A 127 13.72 -42.52 2.29
N GLY A 128 14.08 -41.89 3.41
CA GLY A 128 15.19 -42.32 4.25
C GLY A 128 14.82 -42.45 5.72
N SER A 129 15.70 -43.09 6.48
CA SER A 129 15.61 -43.21 7.94
C SER A 129 16.92 -42.75 8.58
N GLY A 130 16.83 -42.01 9.70
CA GLY A 130 17.98 -41.50 10.44
C GLY A 130 17.89 -39.99 10.73
N VAL A 131 18.74 -39.53 11.66
CA VAL A 131 18.73 -38.15 12.19
C VAL A 131 18.90 -37.06 11.12
N VAL A 132 19.55 -37.37 10.01
CA VAL A 132 19.74 -36.43 8.89
C VAL A 132 18.40 -36.15 8.20
N TYR A 133 17.53 -37.16 8.06
CA TYR A 133 16.22 -37.01 7.43
C TYR A 133 15.26 -36.22 8.33
N ASP A 134 15.32 -36.41 9.65
CA ASP A 134 14.53 -35.60 10.61
C ASP A 134 14.87 -34.10 10.51
N LEU A 135 16.15 -33.76 10.33
CA LEU A 135 16.57 -32.37 10.12
C LEU A 135 16.05 -31.81 8.78
N ILE A 136 16.10 -32.61 7.72
CA ILE A 136 15.58 -32.23 6.39
C ILE A 136 14.05 -32.03 6.46
N LEU A 137 13.33 -32.85 7.21
CA LEU A 137 11.89 -32.70 7.44
C LEU A 137 11.57 -31.38 8.14
N LEU A 138 12.31 -31.05 9.20
CA LEU A 138 12.15 -29.81 9.95
C LEU A 138 12.41 -28.59 9.05
N LEU A 139 13.46 -28.64 8.23
CA LEU A 139 13.78 -27.58 7.29
C LEU A 139 12.68 -27.43 6.22
N GLY A 140 12.25 -28.55 5.62
CA GLY A 140 11.23 -28.59 4.58
C GLY A 140 9.88 -28.05 5.06
N THR A 141 9.42 -28.50 6.22
CA THR A 141 8.17 -28.01 6.84
C THR A 141 8.25 -26.51 7.15
N GLY A 142 9.40 -26.02 7.62
CA GLY A 142 9.65 -24.60 7.83
C GLY A 142 9.52 -23.76 6.55
N PHE A 143 10.15 -24.18 5.45
CA PHE A 143 10.07 -23.49 4.16
C PHE A 143 8.66 -23.53 3.56
N THR A 144 7.95 -24.66 3.67
CA THR A 144 6.56 -24.78 3.20
C THR A 144 5.64 -23.85 4.00
N LEU A 145 5.77 -23.81 5.33
CA LEU A 145 4.96 -22.94 6.18
C LEU A 145 5.23 -21.46 5.88
N TYR A 146 6.51 -21.07 5.78
CA TYR A 146 6.89 -19.70 5.43
C TYR A 146 6.31 -19.27 4.08
N GLY A 147 6.48 -20.11 3.05
CA GLY A 147 5.93 -19.84 1.72
C GLY A 147 4.41 -19.73 1.72
N PHE A 148 3.70 -20.54 2.51
CA PHE A 148 2.25 -20.46 2.63
C PHE A 148 1.79 -19.17 3.31
N VAL A 149 2.45 -18.76 4.41
CA VAL A 149 2.14 -17.50 5.11
C VAL A 149 2.41 -16.30 4.20
N ALA A 150 3.54 -16.27 3.51
CA ALA A 150 3.87 -15.20 2.57
C ALA A 150 2.82 -15.08 1.44
N GLN A 151 2.36 -16.22 0.93
CA GLN A 151 1.31 -16.28 -0.09
C GLN A 151 -0.04 -15.74 0.44
N LEU A 152 -0.42 -16.10 1.67
CA LEU A 152 -1.64 -15.58 2.30
C LEU A 152 -1.59 -14.08 2.51
N VAL A 153 -0.46 -13.54 3.00
CA VAL A 153 -0.27 -12.09 3.16
C VAL A 153 -0.39 -11.37 1.81
N ASN A 154 0.28 -11.87 0.78
CA ASN A 154 0.16 -11.33 -0.58
C ASN A 154 -1.30 -11.36 -1.09
N MET A 155 -2.03 -12.43 -0.82
CA MET A 155 -3.45 -12.55 -1.18
C MET A 155 -4.34 -11.57 -0.41
N ILE A 156 -4.12 -11.39 0.90
CA ILE A 156 -4.89 -10.44 1.73
C ILE A 156 -4.66 -9.00 1.26
N ILE A 157 -3.41 -8.63 0.95
CA ILE A 157 -3.08 -7.31 0.39
C ILE A 157 -3.78 -7.11 -0.97
N PHE A 158 -3.83 -8.15 -1.81
CA PHE A 158 -4.52 -8.08 -3.10
C PHE A 158 -6.03 -7.87 -2.95
N LEU A 159 -6.67 -8.62 -2.05
CA LEU A 159 -8.11 -8.46 -1.77
C LEU A 159 -8.42 -7.05 -1.24
N LYS A 160 -7.56 -6.51 -0.37
CA LYS A 160 -7.69 -5.13 0.13
C LYS A 160 -7.51 -4.09 -0.98
N SER A 161 -6.52 -4.27 -1.86
CA SER A 161 -6.28 -3.37 -3.01
C SER A 161 -7.47 -3.34 -3.97
N LYS A 162 -8.14 -4.47 -4.22
CA LYS A 162 -9.29 -4.53 -5.13
C LYS A 162 -10.50 -3.76 -4.57
N LYS A 163 -10.63 -3.69 -3.24
CA LYS A 163 -11.70 -2.95 -2.57
C LYS A 163 -11.51 -1.44 -2.69
N ILE A 164 -10.29 -0.93 -2.50
CA ILE A 164 -9.97 0.51 -2.52
C ILE A 164 -10.24 1.13 -3.89
N HIS A 165 -9.79 0.50 -4.98
CA HIS A 165 -10.03 1.01 -6.34
C HIS A 165 -11.51 1.14 -6.72
N ARG A 166 -12.39 0.34 -6.09
CA ARG A 166 -13.83 0.39 -6.33
C ARG A 166 -14.47 1.58 -5.59
N THR A 167 -13.93 1.99 -4.44
CA THR A 167 -14.45 3.10 -3.63
C THR A 167 -14.04 4.47 -4.19
N ASP A 168 -12.81 4.60 -4.74
CA ASP A 168 -12.36 5.86 -5.34
C ASP A 168 -13.18 6.20 -6.60
N LYS A 169 -13.43 5.25 -7.49
CA LYS A 169 -14.29 5.47 -8.67
C LYS A 169 -15.67 5.99 -8.28
N GLN A 170 -16.26 5.46 -7.21
CA GLN A 170 -17.59 5.87 -6.75
C GLN A 170 -17.62 7.31 -6.22
N THR A 171 -16.49 7.86 -5.77
CA THR A 171 -16.42 9.15 -5.06
C THR A 171 -16.17 10.32 -6.02
N TYR A 172 -15.51 10.11 -7.17
CA TYR A 172 -15.29 11.14 -8.20
C TYR A 172 -16.36 11.18 -9.30
N LEU A 173 -17.17 10.12 -9.44
CA LEU A 173 -18.24 10.05 -10.46
C LEU A 173 -19.56 10.81 -10.19
N PRO A 174 -19.96 11.22 -8.96
CA PRO A 174 -21.28 11.82 -8.78
C PRO A 174 -21.34 13.29 -9.24
N ARG A 175 -20.22 14.01 -9.35
CA ARG A 175 -20.22 15.43 -9.77
C ARG A 175 -20.06 15.66 -11.27
N ALA A 176 -19.36 14.76 -11.98
CA ALA A 176 -19.19 14.88 -13.44
C ALA A 176 -20.52 14.79 -14.21
N LYS A 177 -21.49 14.02 -13.70
CA LYS A 177 -22.84 13.95 -14.29
C LYS A 177 -23.64 15.24 -14.15
N ILE A 178 -23.34 16.09 -13.17
CA ILE A 178 -24.08 17.34 -12.95
C ILE A 178 -23.55 18.44 -13.88
N LEU A 179 -22.23 18.47 -14.14
CA LEU A 179 -21.63 19.49 -15.02
C LEU A 179 -21.91 19.24 -16.50
N LEU A 180 -21.98 17.99 -16.95
CA LEU A 180 -22.34 17.65 -18.34
C LEU A 180 -23.84 17.83 -18.66
N ALA A 181 -24.68 18.06 -17.64
CA ALA A 181 -26.09 18.42 -17.83
C ALA A 181 -26.31 19.93 -17.99
N GLY A 182 -25.32 20.77 -17.64
CA GLY A 182 -25.43 22.24 -17.70
C GLY A 182 -24.98 22.89 -19.00
N ASP A 183 -24.17 22.20 -19.82
CA ASP A 183 -23.52 22.81 -21.01
C ASP A 183 -24.33 22.70 -22.32
N LYS A 184 -25.60 22.24 -22.25
CA LYS A 184 -26.46 22.18 -23.46
C LYS A 184 -27.26 23.45 -23.75
N ASN A 185 -27.19 24.49 -22.91
CA ASN A 185 -27.99 25.71 -23.07
C ASN A 185 -27.19 26.98 -23.46
N GLY A 186 -25.91 26.86 -23.86
CA GLY A 186 -25.01 28.02 -24.03
C GLY A 186 -24.63 28.42 -25.45
N LYS A 187 -25.38 28.05 -26.49
CA LYS A 187 -25.09 28.43 -27.89
C LYS A 187 -26.27 29.08 -28.61
N GLU A 188 -26.70 30.23 -28.13
CA GLU A 188 -27.40 31.23 -28.95
C GLU A 188 -27.00 32.62 -28.43
N HIS A 189 -26.89 33.60 -29.33
CA HIS A 189 -26.48 35.00 -29.10
C HIS A 189 -24.97 35.32 -29.09
N ARG A 190 -24.41 35.38 -30.31
CA ARG A 190 -23.55 36.51 -30.71
C ARG A 190 -23.54 36.67 -32.24
N GLN A 191 -24.55 37.36 -32.76
CA GLN A 191 -24.47 38.13 -34.00
C GLN A 191 -25.32 39.38 -33.78
N PHE A 192 -24.68 40.53 -33.58
CA PHE A 192 -25.05 41.88 -34.03
C PHE A 192 -23.85 42.78 -33.75
#